data_AF-A0A2M8Q693-F1
#
_entry.id   AF-A0A2M8Q693-F1
#
_cell.length_a   1.000
_cell.length_b   1.000
_cell.length_c   1.000
_cell.angle_alpha   90.00
_cell.angle_beta   90.00
_cell.angle_gamma   90.00
#
_symmetry.space_group_name_H-M   'P 1'
#
loop_
_entity.id
_entity.type
_entity.pdbx_description
1 polymer ?
#
loop_
_entity_poly.entity_id
_entity_poly.type
_entity_poly.pdbx_seq_one_letter_code
_entity_poly.pdbx_strand_id
1 'polypeptide(L)'
;EMERCTGDAARRSGNEALFYELAQSNIETLNEAMGERKRRIVTTCPHCLQTLGKEYSQYGGAFEVIHHTQLLSELTAAKKISVQRAQDVDMITFHDPCYLGRHNG
;
A
#
# COMPACT_ATOMS: atom_id res chain seq x y z
N GLU A 1 11.48 4.61 -11.58
CA GLU A 1 12.21 4.63 -10.30
C GLU A 1 12.41 6.07 -9.86
N MET A 2 11.34 6.73 -9.44
CA MET A 2 11.43 8.08 -8.83
C MET A 2 11.03 8.02 -7.35
N GLU A 3 10.11 7.12 -7.03
CA GLU A 3 9.71 6.77 -5.68
C GLU A 3 10.79 5.94 -4.96
N ARG A 4 10.99 6.27 -3.68
CA ARG A 4 11.89 5.58 -2.74
C ARG A 4 11.08 4.64 -1.84
N CYS A 5 11.77 3.89 -0.98
CA CYS A 5 11.14 3.19 0.14
C CYS A 5 10.22 4.13 0.93
N THR A 6 9.07 3.62 1.41
CA THR A 6 8.09 4.42 2.19
C THR A 6 8.62 4.89 3.55
N GLY A 7 9.74 4.32 3.99
CA GLY A 7 10.38 4.67 5.25
C GLY A 7 9.77 4.00 6.48
N ASP A 8 8.87 3.01 6.33
CA ASP A 8 8.28 2.26 7.47
C ASP A 8 9.37 1.75 8.43
N ALA A 9 10.39 1.05 7.93
CA ALA A 9 11.48 0.54 8.76
C ALA A 9 12.25 1.64 9.52
N ALA A 10 12.52 2.78 8.85
CA ALA A 10 13.15 3.94 9.49
C ALA A 10 12.26 4.47 10.62
N ARG A 11 10.96 4.59 10.38
CA ARG A 11 10.00 5.06 11.38
C ARG A 11 9.86 4.10 12.55
N ARG A 12 9.74 2.80 12.28
CA ARG A 12 9.59 1.76 13.32
C ARG A 12 10.85 1.61 14.18
N SER A 13 12.03 1.89 13.63
CA SER A 13 13.29 1.95 14.39
C SER A 13 13.50 3.27 15.14
N GLY A 14 12.58 4.23 15.03
CA GLY A 14 12.69 5.55 15.68
C GLY A 14 13.56 6.56 14.93
N ASN A 15 14.02 6.24 13.72
CA ASN A 15 14.75 7.17 12.87
C ASN A 15 13.76 8.08 12.11
N GLU A 16 13.12 8.97 12.86
CA GLU A 16 12.09 9.89 12.34
C GLU A 16 12.66 10.91 11.34
N ALA A 17 13.94 11.28 11.45
CA ALA A 17 14.59 12.20 10.50
C ALA A 17 14.69 11.57 9.09
N LEU A 18 15.14 10.31 9.02
CA LEU A 18 15.19 9.58 7.75
C LEU A 18 13.79 9.30 7.21
N PHE A 19 12.84 8.95 8.09
CA PHE A 19 11.45 8.77 7.68
C PHE A 19 10.88 10.06 7.07
N TYR A 20 11.10 11.22 7.70
CA TYR A 20 10.66 12.51 7.17
C TYR A 20 11.23 12.81 5.78
N GLU A 21 12.54 12.60 5.57
CA GLU A 21 13.18 12.81 4.26
C GLU A 21 12.56 11.92 3.18
N LEU A 22 12.41 10.62 3.47
CA LEU A 22 11.79 9.66 2.54
C LEU A 22 10.32 9.99 2.27
N ALA A 23 9.58 10.41 3.31
CA ALA A 23 8.19 10.79 3.20
C ALA A 23 8.02 12.02 2.29
N GLN A 24 8.75 13.09 2.55
CA GLN A 24 8.68 14.32 1.74
C GLN A 24 9.03 14.06 0.27
N SER A 25 10.13 13.36 0.00
CA SER A 25 10.55 13.03 -1.36
C SER A 25 9.49 12.21 -2.11
N ASN A 26 8.90 11.22 -1.45
CA ASN A 26 7.84 10.40 -2.05
C ASN A 26 6.54 11.17 -2.24
N ILE A 27 6.17 12.04 -1.30
CA ILE A 27 4.95 12.87 -1.41
C ILE A 27 5.04 13.78 -2.63
N GLU A 28 6.18 14.45 -2.84
CA GLU A 28 6.41 15.29 -4.00
C GLU A 28 6.26 14.50 -5.31
N THR A 29 6.96 13.37 -5.43
CA THR A 29 6.90 12.51 -6.62
C THR A 29 5.48 11.97 -6.87
N LEU A 30 4.78 11.53 -5.83
CA LEU A 30 3.43 10.98 -5.95
C LEU A 30 2.41 12.06 -6.34
N ASN A 31 2.51 13.25 -5.76
CA ASN A 31 1.65 14.38 -6.12
C ASN A 31 1.83 14.77 -7.59
N GLU A 32 3.07 14.87 -8.07
CA GLU A 32 3.36 15.14 -9.47
C GLU A 32 2.77 14.05 -10.39
N ALA A 33 2.97 12.78 -10.04
CA ALA A 33 2.48 11.66 -10.85
C ALA A 33 0.94 11.55 -10.89
N MET A 34 0.25 11.95 -9.81
CA MET A 34 -1.20 11.96 -9.76
C MET A 34 -1.80 13.17 -10.49
N GLY A 35 -1.17 14.33 -10.37
CA GLY A 35 -1.71 15.61 -10.81
C GLY A 35 -3.10 15.86 -10.20
N GLU A 36 -4.03 16.40 -10.99
CA GLU A 36 -5.41 16.67 -10.53
C GLU A 36 -6.32 15.43 -10.53
N ARG A 37 -5.83 14.28 -11.03
CA ARG A 37 -6.66 13.08 -11.15
C ARG A 37 -6.75 12.38 -9.79
N LYS A 38 -7.97 12.08 -9.34
CA LYS A 38 -8.24 11.21 -8.18
C LYS A 38 -7.89 9.75 -8.52
N ARG A 39 -6.59 9.43 -8.53
CA ARG A 39 -6.08 8.06 -8.73
C ARG A 39 -5.91 7.37 -7.39
N ARG A 40 -5.97 6.03 -7.43
CA ARG A 40 -5.68 5.16 -6.29
C ARG A 40 -4.27 4.60 -6.44
N ILE A 41 -3.52 4.52 -5.35
CA ILE A 41 -2.26 3.78 -5.28
C ILE A 41 -2.58 2.34 -4.94
N VAL A 42 -2.08 1.40 -5.74
CA VAL A 42 -2.19 -0.04 -5.46
C VAL A 42 -0.83 -0.51 -4.95
N THR A 43 -0.81 -1.16 -3.79
CA THR A 43 0.42 -1.70 -3.21
C THR A 43 0.30 -3.18 -2.87
N THR A 44 1.40 -3.91 -3.02
CA THR A 44 1.52 -5.32 -2.60
C THR A 44 2.02 -5.48 -1.17
N CYS A 45 2.44 -4.38 -0.54
CA CYS A 45 3.07 -4.40 0.77
C CYS A 45 2.10 -3.87 1.84
N PRO A 46 1.80 -4.65 2.89
CA PRO A 46 1.02 -4.20 4.05
C PRO A 46 1.60 -2.95 4.74
N HIS A 47 2.92 -2.85 4.79
CA HIS A 47 3.60 -1.70 5.41
C HIS A 47 3.42 -0.44 4.57
N CYS A 48 3.56 -0.56 3.24
CA CYS A 48 3.31 0.57 2.34
C CYS A 48 1.85 1.03 2.41
N LEU A 49 0.89 0.12 2.57
CA LEU A 49 -0.52 0.48 2.77
C LEU A 49 -0.69 1.39 3.99
N GLN A 50 -0.13 0.99 5.13
CA GLN A 50 -0.18 1.77 6.36
C GLN A 50 0.52 3.12 6.18
N THR A 51 1.76 3.10 5.70
CA THR A 51 2.59 4.30 5.68
C THR A 51 2.09 5.34 4.67
N LEU A 52 1.78 4.93 3.44
CA LEU A 52 1.26 5.84 2.42
C LEU A 52 -0.18 6.28 2.72
N GLY A 53 -1.03 5.35 3.19
CA GLY A 53 -2.46 5.60 3.37
C GLY A 53 -2.82 6.35 4.66
N LYS A 54 -1.99 6.27 5.70
CA LYS A 54 -2.29 6.88 7.01
C LYS A 54 -1.20 7.82 7.50
N GLU A 55 0.06 7.39 7.42
CA GLU A 55 1.16 8.11 8.09
C GLU A 55 1.64 9.34 7.31
N TYR A 56 1.66 9.27 5.97
CA TYR A 56 2.04 10.39 5.11
C TYR A 56 1.12 11.60 5.27
N SER A 57 -0.13 11.39 5.72
CA SER A 57 -1.09 12.46 5.97
C SER A 57 -0.59 13.50 6.99
N GLN A 58 0.26 13.07 7.93
CA GLN A 58 0.88 13.94 8.94
C GLN A 58 1.85 14.95 8.31
N TYR A 59 2.26 14.72 7.06
CA TYR A 59 3.22 15.54 6.32
C TYR A 59 2.63 16.08 5.01
N GLY A 60 1.30 16.11 4.88
CA GLY A 60 0.60 16.64 3.71
C GLY A 60 0.41 15.66 2.54
N GLY A 61 0.83 14.40 2.68
CA GLY A 61 0.61 13.35 1.69
C GLY A 61 -0.70 12.60 1.93
N ALA A 62 -1.78 13.06 1.31
CA ALA A 62 -3.09 12.40 1.41
C ALA A 62 -3.39 11.60 0.14
N PHE A 63 -3.34 10.27 0.24
CA PHE A 63 -3.52 9.37 -0.90
C PHE A 63 -4.61 8.34 -0.62
N GLU A 64 -5.41 8.01 -1.63
CA GLU A 64 -6.23 6.82 -1.60
C GLU A 64 -5.35 5.61 -1.93
N VAL A 65 -5.08 4.77 -0.93
CA VAL A 65 -4.18 3.61 -1.07
C VAL A 65 -4.97 2.33 -0.78
N ILE A 66 -4.86 1.36 -1.68
CA ILE A 66 -5.46 0.04 -1.52
C ILE A 66 -4.39 -1.05 -1.64
N HIS A 67 -4.59 -2.15 -0.93
CA HIS A 67 -3.78 -3.33 -1.10
C HIS A 67 -4.21 -4.11 -2.35
N HIS A 68 -3.26 -4.77 -3.02
CA HIS A 68 -3.53 -5.52 -4.24
C HIS A 68 -4.62 -6.59 -4.06
N THR A 69 -4.73 -7.20 -2.87
CA THR A 69 -5.81 -8.18 -2.59
C THR A 69 -7.19 -7.55 -2.64
N GLN A 70 -7.33 -6.28 -2.23
CA GLN A 70 -8.59 -5.53 -2.34
C GLN A 70 -8.92 -5.26 -3.82
N LEU A 71 -7.93 -4.83 -4.62
CA LEU A 71 -8.13 -4.64 -6.05
C LEU A 71 -8.54 -5.95 -6.75
N LEU A 72 -7.88 -7.07 -6.42
CA LEU A 72 -8.23 -8.38 -6.97
C LEU A 72 -9.66 -8.77 -6.58
N SER A 73 -10.05 -8.55 -5.33
CA SER A 73 -11.43 -8.77 -4.86
C SER A 73 -12.45 -7.92 -5.65
N GLU A 74 -12.17 -6.62 -5.84
CA GLU A 74 -13.00 -5.71 -6.65
C GLU A 74 -13.16 -6.23 -8.10
N LEU A 75 -12.06 -6.62 -8.74
CA LEU A 75 -12.05 -7.06 -10.13
C LEU A 75 -12.72 -8.42 -10.33
N THR A 76 -12.56 -9.35 -9.39
CA THR A 76 -13.27 -10.64 -9.40
C THR A 76 -14.77 -10.44 -9.18
N ALA A 77 -15.17 -9.60 -8.22
CA ALA A 77 -16.57 -9.26 -7.97
C ALA A 77 -17.22 -8.58 -9.19
N ALA A 78 -16.47 -7.71 -9.88
CA ALA A 78 -16.90 -7.07 -11.12
C ALA A 78 -16.84 -7.98 -12.35
N LYS A 79 -16.48 -9.26 -12.20
CA LYS A 79 -16.28 -10.24 -13.29
C LYS A 79 -15.33 -9.77 -14.39
N LYS A 80 -14.39 -8.88 -14.05
CA LYS A 80 -13.33 -8.40 -14.96
C LYS A 80 -12.16 -9.36 -15.04
N ILE A 81 -11.95 -10.15 -13.98
CA ILE A 81 -10.96 -11.22 -13.92
C ILE A 81 -11.67 -12.51 -13.54
N SER A 82 -11.39 -13.58 -14.29
CA SER A 82 -11.82 -14.94 -13.94
C SER A 82 -10.72 -15.64 -13.15
N VAL A 83 -11.06 -16.15 -11.97
CA VAL A 83 -10.14 -16.93 -11.13
C VAL A 83 -10.54 -18.39 -11.24
N GLN A 84 -9.65 -19.21 -11.79
CA GLN A 84 -9.86 -20.66 -11.81
C GLN A 84 -9.38 -21.24 -10.49
N ARG A 85 -10.16 -22.15 -9.92
CA ARG A 85 -9.73 -22.91 -8.74
C ARG A 85 -8.64 -23.88 -9.17
N ALA A 86 -7.49 -23.82 -8.50
CA ALA A 86 -6.46 -24.83 -8.68
C ALA A 86 -7.02 -26.21 -8.26
N GLN A 87 -6.86 -27.20 -9.13
CA GLN A 87 -7.51 -28.52 -8.96
C GLN A 87 -6.76 -29.41 -7.97
N ASP A 88 -5.49 -29.12 -7.70
CA ASP A 88 -4.58 -29.96 -6.90
C ASP A 88 -3.88 -29.12 -5.81
N VAL A 89 -4.64 -28.61 -4.84
CA VAL A 89 -4.10 -27.89 -3.68
C VAL A 89 -4.45 -28.65 -2.41
N ASP A 90 -3.47 -29.31 -1.81
CA ASP A 90 -3.67 -30.11 -0.61
C ASP A 90 -3.89 -29.24 0.64
N MET A 91 -3.01 -28.26 0.87
CA MET A 91 -3.06 -27.40 2.06
C MET A 91 -2.36 -26.06 1.82
N ILE A 92 -3.02 -24.95 2.18
CA ILE A 92 -2.44 -23.60 2.16
C ILE A 92 -2.39 -23.08 3.60
N THR A 93 -1.20 -22.71 4.05
CA THR A 93 -1.03 -21.91 5.27
C THR A 93 -1.10 -20.43 4.91
N PHE A 94 -2.14 -19.74 5.37
CA PHE A 94 -2.30 -18.32 5.14
C PHE A 94 -1.65 -17.52 6.28
N HIS A 95 -0.81 -16.55 5.92
CA HIS A 95 -0.27 -15.57 6.85
C HIS A 95 -0.98 -14.24 6.63
N ASP A 96 -1.65 -13.74 7.67
CA ASP A 96 -2.26 -12.41 7.69
C ASP A 96 -1.30 -11.39 8.31
N PRO A 97 -0.73 -10.45 7.53
CA PRO A 97 0.11 -9.39 8.06
C PRO A 97 -0.68 -8.48 8.99
N CYS A 98 -0.10 -8.09 10.13
CA CYS A 98 -0.75 -7.21 11.10
C CYS A 98 -1.33 -5.92 10.48
N TYR A 99 -0.60 -5.31 9.54
CA TYR A 99 -1.09 -4.11 8.87
C TYR A 99 -2.26 -4.36 7.92
N LEU A 100 -2.46 -5.57 7.39
CA LEU A 100 -3.69 -5.89 6.66
C LEU A 100 -4.81 -6.19 7.65
N GLY A 101 -4.73 -7.27 8.43
CA GLY A 101 -5.84 -7.68 9.30
C GLY A 101 -6.16 -6.73 10.45
N ARG A 102 -5.16 -6.37 11.28
CA ARG A 102 -5.41 -5.63 12.54
C ARG A 102 -5.60 -4.13 12.33
N HIS A 103 -4.80 -3.53 11.45
CA HIS A 103 -4.78 -2.06 11.31
C HIS A 103 -5.62 -1.55 10.16
N ASN A 104 -5.90 -2.36 9.13
CA ASN A 104 -6.61 -1.93 7.92
C ASN A 104 -7.71 -2.91 7.46
N GLY A 105 -8.09 -3.88 8.32
CA GLY A 105 -9.13 -4.87 8.07
C GLY A 105 -10.52 -4.44 8.50
#